data_AF-A0A0D8HK78-F1
#
_entry.id   AF-A0A0D8HK78-F1
#
_cell.length_a   1.000
_cell.length_b   1.000
_cell.length_c   1.000
_cell.angle_alpha   90.00
_cell.angle_beta   90.00
_cell.angle_gamma   90.00
#
_symmetry.space_group_name_H-M   'P 1'
#
loop_
_entity.id
_entity.type
_entity.pdbx_description
1 polymer ?
#
loop_
_entity_poly.entity_id
_entity_poly.type
_entity_poly.pdbx_seq_one_letter_code
_entity_poly.pdbx_strand_id
1 'polypeptide(L)' 'MSIRERLYPEDEELPILVQHCSDARFVWNLGLEQRNLWVRGRSQKITYNTQAKELTQARKETWLEEGSSAI' A
#
# COMPACT_ATOMS: atom_id res chain seq x y z
N MET A 1 -25.21 -4.55 5.18
CA MET A 1 -25.59 -4.88 3.79
C MET A 1 -24.28 -5.08 3.04
N SER A 2 -23.97 -6.29 2.56
CA SER A 2 -22.72 -6.55 1.84
C SER A 2 -22.99 -6.41 0.34
N ILE A 3 -22.34 -5.43 -0.29
CA ILE A 3 -22.33 -5.28 -1.74
C ILE A 3 -21.31 -6.29 -2.27
N ARG A 4 -21.70 -7.12 -3.24
CA ARG A 4 -20.80 -8.07 -3.90
C ARG A 4 -20.54 -7.59 -5.33
N GLU A 5 -19.48 -6.82 -5.49
CA GLU A 5 -18.99 -6.41 -6.80
C GLU A 5 -18.09 -7.49 -7.40
N ARG A 6 -18.33 -7.84 -8.67
CA ARG A 6 -17.49 -8.78 -9.43
C ARG A 6 -16.80 -8.00 -10.55
N LEU A 7 -15.49 -8.17 -10.66
CA LEU A 7 -14.70 -7.61 -11.75
C LEU A 7 -14.71 -8.56 -12.95
N TYR A 8 -14.81 -8.02 -14.16
CA TYR A 8 -14.68 -8.74 -15.43
C TYR A 8 -13.65 -8.01 -16.32
N PRO A 9 -12.36 -8.14 -16.01
CA PRO A 9 -11.32 -7.42 -16.73
C PRO A 9 -11.08 -7.98 -18.12
N GLU A 10 -10.64 -7.13 -19.03
CA GLU A 10 -10.10 -7.53 -20.34
C GLU A 10 -8.70 -8.17 -20.18
N ASP A 11 -8.27 -8.96 -21.17
CA ASP A 11 -6.98 -9.67 -21.12
C ASP A 11 -5.80 -8.70 -20.95
N GLU A 12 -5.90 -7.49 -21.50
CA GLU A 12 -4.90 -6.42 -21.39
C GLU A 12 -4.85 -5.79 -19.98
N GLU A 13 -5.93 -5.88 -19.20
CA GLU A 13 -6.02 -5.31 -17.84
C GLU A 13 -5.51 -6.28 -16.76
N LEU A 14 -5.48 -7.58 -17.05
CA LEU A 14 -5.04 -8.61 -16.09
C LEU A 14 -3.64 -8.35 -15.51
N PRO A 15 -2.61 -8.00 -16.32
CA PRO A 15 -1.28 -7.73 -15.78
C PRO A 15 -1.27 -6.53 -14.83
N ILE A 16 -2.04 -5.49 -15.15
CA ILE A 16 -2.15 -4.27 -14.33
C ILE A 16 -2.77 -4.58 -12.98
N LEU A 17 -3.83 -5.39 -12.96
CA LEU A 17 -4.48 -5.81 -11.71
C LEU A 17 -3.56 -6.68 -10.85
N VAL A 18 -2.83 -7.62 -11.45
CA VAL A 18 -1.86 -8.45 -10.74
C VAL A 18 -0.76 -7.60 -10.13
N GLN A 19 -0.22 -6.65 -10.90
CA GLN A 19 0.80 -5.72 -10.43
C GLN A 19 0.27 -4.86 -9.28
N HIS A 20 -0.94 -4.31 -9.42
CA HIS A 20 -1.58 -3.52 -8.37
C HIS A 20 -1.75 -4.30 -7.06
N CYS A 21 -2.23 -5.56 -7.13
CA CYS A 21 -2.34 -6.41 -5.96
C CYS A 21 -0.97 -6.71 -5.33
N SER A 22 0.07 -6.92 -6.14
CA SER A 22 1.44 -7.13 -5.67
C SER A 22 1.98 -5.90 -4.93
N ASP A 23 1.81 -4.70 -5.50
CA ASP A 23 2.25 -3.44 -4.90
C ASP A 23 1.52 -3.16 -3.59
N ALA A 24 0.20 -3.33 -3.57
CA ALA A 24 -0.60 -3.20 -2.35
C ALA A 24 -0.14 -4.18 -1.26
N ARG A 25 0.16 -5.43 -1.64
CA ARG A 25 0.66 -6.45 -0.71
C ARG A 25 2.04 -6.08 -0.16
N PHE A 26 2.93 -5.58 -1.01
CA PHE A 26 4.26 -5.13 -0.62
C PHE A 26 4.19 -3.99 0.40
N VAL A 27 3.45 -2.92 0.10
CA VAL A 27 3.30 -1.75 0.98
C VAL A 27 2.65 -2.14 2.32
N TRP A 28 1.64 -3.03 2.29
CA TRP A 28 1.04 -3.55 3.51
C TRP A 28 2.06 -4.27 4.39
N ASN A 29 2.84 -5.18 3.81
CA ASN A 29 3.86 -5.92 4.55
C ASN A 29 4.91 -4.99 5.13
N LEU A 30 5.41 -4.04 4.35
CA LEU A 30 6.39 -3.06 4.81
C LEU A 30 5.84 -2.25 6.01
N GLY A 31 4.60 -1.76 5.92
CA GLY A 31 3.97 -1.04 7.02
C GLY A 31 3.75 -1.90 8.27
N LEU A 32 3.47 -3.18 8.09
CA LEU A 32 3.34 -4.14 9.20
C LEU A 32 4.70 -4.43 9.85
N GLU A 33 5.75 -4.65 9.04
CA GLU A 33 7.11 -4.87 9.49
C GLU A 33 7.64 -3.68 10.28
N GLN A 34 7.42 -2.46 9.80
CA GLN A 34 7.74 -1.24 10.53
C GLN A 34 7.16 -1.29 11.95
N ARG A 35 5.86 -1.61 12.08
CA ARG A 35 5.18 -1.71 13.39
C ARG A 35 5.73 -2.85 14.25
N ASN A 36 6.02 -4.00 13.67
CA ASN A 36 6.55 -5.17 14.38
C ASN A 36 7.98 -4.95 14.89
N LEU A 37 8.80 -4.21 14.15
CA LEU A 37 10.17 -3.85 14.53
C LEU A 37 10.23 -2.71 15.56
N TRP A 38 9.09 -2.11 15.90
CA TRP A 38 9.05 -1.09 16.93
C TRP A 38 9.22 -1.71 18.32
N VAL A 39 10.14 -1.14 19.11
CA VAL A 39 10.41 -1.56 20.49
C VAL A 39 10.12 -0.38 21.43
N ARG A 40 9.56 -0.71 22.60
CA ARG A 40 9.30 0.25 23.68
C ARG A 40 10.60 0.97 24.06
N GLY A 41 10.64 2.29 23.86
CA GLY A 41 11.83 3.12 24.11
C GLY A 41 12.34 3.89 22.89
N ARG A 42 11.87 3.56 21.66
CA ARG A 42 12.12 4.42 20.49
C ARG A 42 11.33 5.73 20.59
N SER A 43 11.99 6.84 20.29
CA SER A 43 11.40 8.18 20.26
C SER A 43 10.33 8.32 19.17
N GLN A 44 10.57 7.72 18.00
CA GLN A 44 9.61 7.74 16.91
C GLN A 44 8.50 6.70 17.18
N LYS A 45 7.29 7.18 17.42
CA LYS A 45 6.10 6.34 17.46
C LYS A 45 5.64 6.05 16.03
N ILE A 46 5.46 4.78 15.70
CA ILE A 46 4.89 4.38 14.41
C ILE A 46 3.38 4.48 14.51
N THR A 47 2.80 5.40 13.75
CA THR A 47 1.36 5.68 13.71
C THR A 47 0.89 5.64 12.26
N TYR A 48 -0.42 5.65 12.05
CA TYR A 48 -0.97 5.80 10.69
C TYR A 48 -0.42 7.06 9.99
N ASN A 49 -0.44 8.22 10.66
CA ASN A 49 -0.01 9.49 10.06
C ASN A 49 1.47 9.48 9.65
N THR A 50 2.35 8.85 10.44
CA THR A 50 3.78 8.74 10.09
C THR A 50 3.97 7.85 8.86
N GLN A 51 3.27 6.71 8.80
CA GLN A 51 3.36 5.79 7.66
C GLN A 51 2.71 6.37 6.40
N ALA A 52 1.59 7.10 6.52
CA ALA A 52 0.95 7.77 5.39
C ALA A 52 1.85 8.87 4.81
N LYS A 53 2.58 9.61 5.67
CA LYS A 53 3.58 10.58 5.23
C LYS A 53 4.74 9.91 4.50
N GLU A 54 5.29 8.83 5.04
CA GLU A 54 6.36 8.05 4.40
C GLU A 54 5.92 7.48 3.05
N LEU A 55 4.71 6.90 2.99
CA LEU A 55 4.12 6.42 1.74
C LEU A 55 3.98 7.55 0.71
N THR A 56 3.51 8.73 1.13
CA THR A 56 3.40 9.89 0.24
C THR A 56 4.76 10.30 -0.35
N GLN A 57 5.84 10.18 0.43
CA GLN A 57 7.18 10.44 -0.09
C GLN A 57 7.65 9.33 -1.03
N ALA A 58 7.48 8.06 -0.63
CA ALA A 58 7.86 6.91 -1.44
C ALA A 58 7.17 6.92 -2.81
N ARG A 59 5.91 7.35 -2.87
CA ARG A 59 5.17 7.50 -4.14
C ARG A 59 5.78 8.49 -5.12
N LYS A 60 6.60 9.44 -4.67
CA LYS A 60 7.29 10.38 -5.57
C LYS A 60 8.62 9.85 -6.09
N GLU A 61 9.14 8.80 -5.48
CA GLU A 61 10.52 8.33 -5.68
C GLU A 61 10.57 6.89 -6.20
N THR A 62 9.41 6.24 -6.36
CA THR A 62 9.32 4.80 -6.68
C THR A 62 8.22 4.53 -7.69
N TRP A 63 8.12 3.27 -8.11
CA TRP A 63 7.08 2.74 -9.00
C TRP A 63 5.65 2.94 -8.47
N LEU A 64 5.48 3.28 -7.18
CA LEU A 64 4.18 3.57 -6.58
C LEU A 64 3.53 4.88 -7.07
N GLU A 65 4.26 5.70 -7.83
CA GLU A 65 3.71 6.88 -8.51
C GLU A 65 2.60 6.50 -9.48
N GLU A 66 2.80 5.41 -10.23
CA GLU A 66 1.90 4.92 -11.28
C GLU A 66 0.63 4.28 -10.71
N GLY A 67 0.64 3.95 -9.41
CA GLY A 67 -0.48 3.32 -8.72
C GLY A 67 -1.65 4.27 -8.46
N SER A 68 -2.86 3.72 -8.33
CA SER A 68 -4.06 4.49 -7.99
C SER A 68 -3.93 5.23 -6.64
N SER A 69 -4.38 6.49 -6.61
CA SER A 69 -4.46 7.33 -5.39
C SER A 69 -5.87 7.44 -4.82
N ALA A 70 -6.88 6.91 -5.51
CA ALA A 70 -8.26 7.08 -5.12
C ALA A 70 -8.60 6.17 -3.93
N ILE A 71 -9.02 6.78 -2.82
CA ILE A 71 -9.69 6.14 -1.68
C ILE A 71 -11.05 6.80 -1.55
#